data_AF-A0A960RPU0-F1
#
_entry.id   AF-A0A960RPU0-F1
#
_cell.length_a   1.000
_cell.length_b   1.000
_cell.length_c   1.000
_cell.angle_alpha   90.00
_cell.angle_beta   90.00
_cell.angle_gamma   90.00
#
_symmetry.space_group_name_H-M   'P 1'
#
loop_
_entity.id
_entity.type
_entity.pdbx_description
1 polymer ?
#
loop_
_entity_poly.entity_id
_entity_poly.type
_entity_poly.pdbx_seq_one_letter_code
_entity_poly.pdbx_strand_id
1 'polypeptide(L)'
;MRRSIAYVEPAYAIAGERGTWKFIYTTANNLPSGTKCKFDLMTKGRDIEWETPQTNLKKKSNVIWMELPNGKSVAAEAINPSGSYTPYFEFTIPEEIKGGESIAIFMGSPEEPLKNGTLAQQYVFRRRPFHLFIDPKGKGNYKEPEAFTVDVRGGPLHSLRVIAPSVVSKNQRFDIIVRFEDCYGNLTSNAPEGTLIELSYNQLRENLNWKLFVPETGFIALPNLYFNDAGLYRLRLVNTMDKQEYYSAPIKCFENDVPGLFWGTFHGESTRVDSAENIETALRHFRDDQAMQFYGTSCFDTDEETPNDLWKLICNHVAEFNEEDRFVTYPGFQWQGAKGSEGMRQIVHLKDGKPLLRSKDAKSNQLKKIYKSYTSKDLIAIPSFTMAKGFHYDFSEHSAEREPVVEIYNSWD
;
A
#
# COMPACT_ATOMS: atom_id res chain seq x y z
N MET A 1 5.37 0.32 38.01
CA MET A 1 6.03 -0.73 37.20
C MET A 1 6.66 -0.02 36.01
N ARG A 2 7.98 -0.13 35.78
CA ARG A 2 8.62 0.50 34.62
C ARG A 2 8.13 -0.21 33.35
N ARG A 3 7.81 0.56 32.31
CA ARG A 3 7.44 0.03 30.98
C ARG A 3 8.62 0.23 30.04
N SER A 4 8.77 -0.68 29.09
CA SER A 4 9.67 -0.49 27.96
C SER A 4 9.22 0.73 27.15
N ILE A 5 10.19 1.39 26.51
CA ILE A 5 9.94 2.51 25.61
C ILE A 5 10.69 2.23 24.32
N ALA A 6 10.01 2.37 23.17
CA ALA A 6 10.57 2.20 21.84
C ALA A 6 10.17 3.40 20.97
N TYR A 7 11.14 4.11 20.40
CA TYR A 7 10.91 5.23 19.47
C TYR A 7 12.05 5.38 18.48
N VAL A 8 11.84 6.20 17.43
CA VAL A 8 12.80 6.39 16.34
C VAL A 8 13.15 7.87 16.18
N GLU A 9 14.42 8.15 15.91
CA GLU A 9 14.94 9.47 15.57
C GLU A 9 15.64 9.42 14.20
N PRO A 10 15.22 10.22 13.20
CA PRO A 10 14.00 11.04 13.18
C PRO A 10 12.72 10.19 13.23
N ALA A 11 11.62 10.78 13.71
CA ALA A 11 10.32 10.10 13.85
C ALA A 11 9.58 9.92 12.51
N TYR A 12 10.07 10.54 11.44
CA TYR A 12 9.54 10.40 10.09
C TYR A 12 10.67 10.22 9.08
N ALA A 13 10.29 9.74 7.91
CA ALA A 13 11.11 9.74 6.71
C ALA A 13 10.35 10.38 5.54
N ILE A 14 11.07 10.91 4.56
CA ILE A 14 10.55 11.28 3.25
C ILE A 14 10.73 10.09 2.30
N ALA A 15 9.71 9.79 1.49
CA ALA A 15 9.73 8.69 0.54
C ALA A 15 10.95 8.81 -0.39
N GLY A 16 11.76 7.74 -0.46
CA GLY A 16 12.99 7.70 -1.26
C GLY A 16 14.14 8.56 -0.74
N GLU A 17 14.10 9.09 0.48
CA GLU A 17 15.24 9.81 1.04
C GLU A 17 16.34 8.87 1.55
N ARG A 18 17.58 9.35 1.56
CA ARG A 18 18.69 8.67 2.23
C ARG A 18 18.98 9.32 3.57
N GLY A 19 19.16 8.49 4.59
CA GLY A 19 19.43 8.97 5.94
C GLY A 19 19.99 7.91 6.87
N THR A 20 20.09 8.28 8.14
CA THR A 20 20.40 7.36 9.23
C THR A 20 19.31 7.48 10.28
N TRP A 21 18.68 6.35 10.60
CA TRP A 21 17.63 6.28 11.62
C TRP A 21 18.16 5.56 12.85
N LYS A 22 17.79 6.10 14.01
CA LYS A 22 18.18 5.63 15.33
C LYS A 22 16.95 5.10 16.06
N PHE A 23 16.90 3.80 16.29
CA PHE A 23 15.84 3.08 16.97
C PHE A 23 16.24 2.88 18.44
N ILE A 24 15.58 3.60 19.35
CA ILE A 24 15.97 3.69 20.75
C ILE A 24 15.03 2.85 21.60
N TYR A 25 15.58 1.84 22.27
CA TYR A 25 14.85 0.96 23.19
C TYR A 25 15.34 1.14 24.62
N THR A 26 14.46 1.58 25.51
CA THR A 26 14.67 1.63 26.96
C THR A 26 14.06 0.41 27.61
N THR A 27 14.89 -0.43 28.25
CA THR A 27 14.41 -1.68 28.85
C THR A 27 13.74 -1.44 30.20
N ALA A 28 12.63 -2.12 30.48
CA ALA A 28 11.98 -2.11 31.80
C ALA A 28 12.74 -2.94 32.84
N ASN A 29 13.33 -4.06 32.40
CA ASN A 29 14.00 -5.06 33.22
C ASN A 29 15.49 -5.12 32.88
N ASN A 30 16.30 -5.70 33.76
CA ASN A 30 17.71 -5.93 33.43
C ASN A 30 17.82 -6.93 32.28
N LEU A 31 18.69 -6.63 31.32
CA LEU A 31 19.10 -7.52 30.23
C LEU A 31 20.49 -8.06 30.58
N PRO A 32 20.63 -9.36 30.87
CA PRO A 32 21.93 -9.96 31.18
C PRO A 32 22.90 -9.90 29.99
N SER A 33 24.20 -10.02 30.27
CA SER A 33 25.20 -10.34 29.25
C SER A 33 24.81 -11.64 28.53
N GLY A 34 24.96 -11.65 27.20
CA GLY A 34 24.53 -12.74 26.31
C GLY A 34 23.07 -12.62 25.84
N THR A 35 22.34 -11.56 26.23
CA THR A 35 21.01 -11.27 25.67
C THR A 35 21.11 -11.13 24.15
N LYS A 36 20.20 -11.79 23.43
CA LYS A 36 20.06 -11.66 21.98
C LYS A 36 18.94 -10.71 21.62
N CYS A 37 19.22 -9.76 20.76
CA CYS A 37 18.28 -8.78 20.23
C CYS A 37 18.18 -8.97 18.72
N LYS A 38 17.03 -9.37 18.21
CA LYS A 38 16.80 -9.58 16.78
C LYS A 38 15.93 -8.46 16.24
N PHE A 39 16.48 -7.70 15.30
CA PHE A 39 15.82 -6.58 14.65
C PHE A 39 15.31 -6.99 13.27
N ASP A 40 14.04 -6.75 13.02
CA ASP A 40 13.34 -7.06 11.78
C ASP A 40 12.78 -5.77 11.17
N LEU A 41 13.15 -5.52 9.91
CA LEU A 41 12.77 -4.34 9.16
C LEU A 41 11.34 -4.42 8.64
N MET A 42 10.70 -5.59 8.69
CA MET A 42 9.36 -5.82 8.13
C MET A 42 9.31 -5.45 6.64
N THR A 43 10.26 -5.97 5.86
CA THR A 43 10.40 -5.74 4.41
C THR A 43 10.55 -7.08 3.69
N LYS A 44 10.13 -7.12 2.43
CA LYS A 44 10.32 -8.22 1.49
C LYS A 44 11.52 -7.97 0.55
N GLY A 45 12.27 -6.89 0.73
CA GLY A 45 13.50 -6.59 -0.02
C GLY A 45 13.27 -6.12 -1.45
N ARG A 46 12.08 -5.58 -1.75
CA ARG A 46 11.75 -5.03 -3.08
C ARG A 46 12.41 -3.67 -3.28
N ASP A 47 12.68 -3.29 -4.53
CA ASP A 47 13.39 -2.03 -4.88
C ASP A 47 12.68 -0.75 -4.40
N ILE A 48 11.37 -0.82 -4.18
CA ILE A 48 10.55 0.29 -3.67
C ILE A 48 10.44 0.32 -2.14
N GLU A 49 10.92 -0.72 -1.45
CA GLU A 49 10.86 -0.82 0.00
C GLU A 49 12.13 -0.25 0.66
N TRP A 50 12.18 -0.33 1.99
CA TRP A 50 13.32 0.16 2.74
C TRP A 50 14.57 -0.67 2.39
N GLU A 51 15.65 0.01 2.03
CA GLU A 51 16.89 -0.64 1.62
C GLU A 51 17.46 -1.50 2.76
N THR A 52 17.68 -2.78 2.48
CA THR A 52 18.24 -3.71 3.47
C THR A 52 19.70 -3.32 3.79
N PRO A 53 20.05 -3.05 5.06
CA PRO A 53 21.40 -2.68 5.43
C PRO A 53 22.34 -3.89 5.46
N GLN A 54 23.65 -3.63 5.39
CA GLN A 54 24.68 -4.66 5.55
C GLN A 54 25.29 -4.63 6.96
N THR A 55 25.92 -5.73 7.37
CA THR A 55 26.55 -5.86 8.70
C THR A 55 28.04 -5.49 8.72
N ASN A 56 28.67 -5.30 7.55
CA ASN A 56 30.08 -4.93 7.46
C ASN A 56 30.29 -3.43 7.74
N LEU A 57 30.52 -3.08 9.01
CA LEU A 57 30.72 -1.70 9.46
C LEU A 57 31.88 -0.96 8.75
N LYS A 58 32.87 -1.68 8.20
CA LYS A 58 33.98 -1.06 7.46
C LYS A 58 33.53 -0.37 6.17
N LYS A 59 32.38 -0.76 5.62
CA LYS A 59 31.82 -0.16 4.41
C LYS A 59 31.27 1.23 4.65
N LYS A 60 30.87 1.56 5.88
CA LYS A 60 30.32 2.87 6.29
C LYS A 60 29.19 3.40 5.40
N SER A 61 28.51 2.53 4.66
CA SER A 61 27.43 2.90 3.75
C SER A 61 26.33 1.88 3.89
N ASN A 62 25.11 2.33 4.20
CA ASN A 62 23.95 1.50 4.46
C ASN A 62 24.29 0.29 5.37
N VAL A 63 24.80 0.57 6.56
CA VAL A 63 25.19 -0.39 7.59
C VAL A 63 24.22 -0.35 8.78
N ILE A 64 24.19 -1.43 9.55
CA ILE A 64 23.40 -1.52 10.79
C ILE A 64 24.29 -1.89 11.99
N TRP A 65 24.13 -1.17 13.10
CA TRP A 65 24.87 -1.40 14.35
C TRP A 65 24.04 -1.03 15.57
N MET A 66 24.43 -1.50 16.75
CA MET A 66 23.83 -1.13 18.03
C MET A 66 24.84 -0.35 18.87
N GLU A 67 24.39 0.67 19.58
CA GLU A 67 25.15 1.40 20.60
C GLU A 67 24.58 1.09 21.99
N LEU A 68 25.47 0.71 22.91
CA LEU A 68 25.16 0.42 24.30
C LEU A 68 25.15 1.70 25.15
N PRO A 69 24.61 1.69 26.39
CA PRO A 69 24.58 2.87 27.26
C PRO A 69 25.95 3.50 27.54
N ASN A 70 27.03 2.73 27.42
CA ASN A 70 28.42 3.21 27.60
C ASN A 70 29.05 3.75 26.31
N GLY A 71 28.30 3.85 25.20
CA GLY A 71 28.77 4.33 23.90
C GLY A 71 29.52 3.29 23.06
N LYS A 72 29.68 2.05 23.52
CA LYS A 72 30.30 0.99 22.71
C LYS A 72 29.36 0.52 21.62
N SER A 73 29.91 0.32 20.42
CA SER A 73 29.18 -0.25 19.29
C SER A 73 29.26 -1.78 19.25
N VAL A 74 28.14 -2.41 18.90
CA VAL A 74 27.99 -3.85 18.66
C VAL A 74 27.54 -4.04 17.21
N ALA A 75 28.28 -4.88 16.47
CA ALA A 75 27.91 -5.24 15.11
C ALA A 75 26.76 -6.26 15.11
N ALA A 76 25.91 -6.20 14.09
CA ALA A 76 24.88 -7.20 13.87
C ALA A 76 25.44 -8.44 13.15
N GLU A 77 24.82 -9.59 13.38
CA GLU A 77 24.91 -10.77 12.53
C GLU A 77 23.63 -10.88 11.68
N ALA A 78 23.78 -11.15 10.38
CA ALA A 78 22.64 -11.33 9.49
C ALA A 78 22.16 -12.79 9.56
N ILE A 79 20.91 -12.99 9.96
CA ILE A 79 20.25 -14.29 10.03
C ILE A 79 19.26 -14.38 8.88
N ASN A 80 19.46 -15.36 7.98
CA ASN A 80 18.57 -15.59 6.84
C ASN A 80 17.60 -16.74 7.16
N PRO A 81 16.39 -16.46 7.65
CA PRO A 81 15.41 -17.51 7.92
C PRO A 81 14.85 -18.08 6.61
N SER A 82 14.47 -19.35 6.64
CA SER A 82 13.81 -20.00 5.51
C SER A 82 12.49 -19.29 5.18
N GLY A 83 12.28 -18.92 3.93
CA GLY A 83 11.06 -18.26 3.46
C GLY A 83 11.04 -16.73 3.60
N SER A 84 12.09 -16.11 4.16
CA SER A 84 12.24 -14.64 4.10
C SER A 84 13.12 -14.24 2.94
N TYR A 85 12.77 -13.13 2.29
CA TYR A 85 13.58 -12.50 1.25
C TYR A 85 14.71 -11.64 1.83
N THR A 86 14.58 -11.19 3.08
CA THR A 86 15.58 -10.34 3.76
C THR A 86 16.06 -10.93 5.09
N PRO A 87 17.30 -10.62 5.51
CA PRO A 87 17.82 -11.06 6.79
C PRO A 87 17.12 -10.37 7.98
N TYR A 88 17.09 -11.06 9.11
CA TYR A 88 16.99 -10.42 10.42
C TYR A 88 18.38 -10.03 10.92
N PHE A 89 18.48 -8.99 11.74
CA PHE A 89 19.76 -8.53 12.29
C PHE A 89 19.84 -8.85 13.79
N GLU A 90 20.67 -9.82 14.16
CA GLU A 90 20.85 -10.25 15.55
C GLU A 90 22.05 -9.54 16.19
N PHE A 91 21.86 -9.00 17.39
CA PHE A 91 22.88 -8.41 18.23
C PHE A 91 23.02 -9.24 19.51
N THR A 92 24.24 -9.51 19.93
CA THR A 92 24.51 -10.14 21.23
C THR A 92 25.06 -9.09 22.19
N ILE A 93 24.34 -8.80 23.27
CA ILE A 93 24.74 -7.81 24.26
C ILE A 93 25.91 -8.37 25.10
N PRO A 94 27.09 -7.72 25.13
CA PRO A 94 28.27 -8.25 25.81
C PRO A 94 28.26 -8.04 27.34
N GLU A 95 27.44 -7.12 27.85
CA GLU A 95 27.39 -6.74 29.27
C GLU A 95 25.94 -6.59 29.78
N GLU A 96 25.75 -6.46 31.09
CA GLU A 96 24.40 -6.23 31.64
C GLU A 96 23.91 -4.82 31.32
N ILE A 97 22.68 -4.70 30.79
CA ILE A 97 21.95 -3.43 30.65
C ILE A 97 20.91 -3.36 31.76
N LYS A 98 20.96 -2.32 32.59
CA LYS A 98 20.04 -2.18 33.73
C LYS A 98 18.67 -1.68 33.27
N GLY A 99 17.64 -2.07 34.01
CA GLY A 99 16.30 -1.50 33.84
C GLY A 99 16.32 0.03 33.89
N GLY A 100 15.82 0.69 32.84
CA GLY A 100 15.82 2.13 32.65
C GLY A 100 16.96 2.67 31.77
N GLU A 101 17.93 1.84 31.40
CA GLU A 101 18.96 2.20 30.41
C GLU A 101 18.46 1.94 28.99
N SER A 102 19.09 2.62 28.02
CA SER A 102 18.69 2.54 26.62
C SER A 102 19.80 2.00 25.73
N ILE A 103 19.42 1.14 24.79
CA ILE A 103 20.24 0.77 23.64
C ILE A 103 19.70 1.50 22.41
N ALA A 104 20.56 1.79 21.44
CA ALA A 104 20.17 2.42 20.18
C ALA A 104 20.65 1.59 19.00
N ILE A 105 19.73 1.13 18.15
CA ILE A 105 20.08 0.50 16.87
C ILE A 105 20.10 1.60 15.82
N PHE A 106 21.20 1.72 15.09
CA PHE A 106 21.36 2.64 13.98
C PHE A 106 21.30 1.88 12.67
N MET A 107 20.61 2.47 11.70
CA MET A 107 20.50 1.95 10.35
C MET A 107 20.75 3.09 9.36
N GLY A 108 21.82 2.99 8.58
CA GLY A 108 22.22 4.02 7.62
C GLY A 108 23.73 4.15 7.53
N SER A 109 24.27 5.36 7.67
CA SER A 109 25.71 5.58 7.70
C SER A 109 26.15 6.40 8.90
N PRO A 110 27.30 6.06 9.53
CA PRO A 110 27.93 6.91 10.53
C PRO A 110 28.55 8.19 9.93
N GLU A 111 28.78 8.25 8.61
CA GLU A 111 29.45 9.35 7.90
C GLU A 111 28.67 9.76 6.64
N GLU A 112 28.40 11.05 6.45
CA GLU A 112 27.61 11.56 5.32
C GLU A 112 26.24 10.84 5.17
N PRO A 113 25.37 10.86 6.19
CA PRO A 113 24.13 10.08 6.22
C PRO A 113 23.20 10.36 5.03
N LEU A 114 23.18 11.59 4.51
CA LEU A 114 22.36 11.96 3.36
C LEU A 114 22.84 11.37 2.02
N LYS A 115 24.09 10.89 1.97
CA LYS A 115 24.71 10.36 0.75
C LYS A 115 24.91 8.85 0.82
N ASN A 116 25.44 8.37 1.95
CA ASN A 116 25.81 6.97 2.16
C ASN A 116 24.84 6.24 3.10
N GLY A 117 23.79 6.91 3.57
CA GLY A 117 22.75 6.32 4.41
C GLY A 117 21.95 5.22 3.73
N THR A 118 20.97 4.70 4.47
CA THR A 118 19.99 3.73 3.96
C THR A 118 18.91 4.50 3.19
N LEU A 119 18.43 3.95 2.07
CA LEU A 119 17.30 4.51 1.33
C LEU A 119 15.98 4.10 2.00
N ALA A 120 15.18 5.09 2.40
CA ALA A 120 13.81 4.85 2.83
C ALA A 120 12.94 4.40 1.64
N GLN A 121 11.88 3.67 1.93
CA GLN A 121 10.92 3.20 0.92
C GLN A 121 10.35 4.35 0.06
N GLN A 122 9.92 4.03 -1.15
CA GLN A 122 9.46 4.99 -2.17
C GLN A 122 7.95 5.28 -2.10
N TYR A 123 7.26 4.80 -1.06
CA TYR A 123 5.83 5.01 -0.88
C TYR A 123 5.49 5.46 0.54
N VAL A 124 4.42 6.24 0.66
CA VAL A 124 3.92 6.70 1.96
C VAL A 124 3.42 5.54 2.82
N PHE A 125 3.69 5.61 4.12
CA PHE A 125 3.20 4.62 5.08
C PHE A 125 3.13 5.24 6.46
N ARG A 126 1.94 5.27 7.04
CA ARG A 126 1.72 5.80 8.38
C ARG A 126 2.11 4.74 9.41
N ARG A 127 2.94 5.11 10.39
CA ARG A 127 3.41 4.23 11.46
C ARG A 127 4.01 2.92 10.96
N ARG A 128 4.89 2.99 9.96
CA ARG A 128 5.62 1.83 9.42
C ARG A 128 6.34 1.09 10.53
N PRO A 129 6.03 -0.20 10.78
CA PRO A 129 6.60 -0.93 11.90
C PRO A 129 8.04 -1.37 11.63
N PHE A 130 8.84 -1.43 12.69
CA PHE A 130 10.07 -2.21 12.77
C PHE A 130 10.03 -2.98 14.09
N HIS A 131 10.42 -4.25 14.09
CA HIS A 131 10.28 -5.11 15.26
C HIS A 131 11.62 -5.42 15.91
N LEU A 132 11.65 -5.34 17.24
CA LEU A 132 12.76 -5.78 18.06
C LEU A 132 12.31 -6.91 18.97
N PHE A 133 12.81 -8.10 18.68
CA PHE A 133 12.63 -9.26 19.52
C PHE A 133 13.78 -9.37 20.51
N ILE A 134 13.48 -9.65 21.78
CA ILE A 134 14.47 -9.73 22.85
C ILE A 134 14.40 -11.11 23.50
N ASP A 135 15.53 -11.81 23.53
CA ASP A 135 15.73 -13.06 24.26
C ASP A 135 16.81 -12.87 25.35
N PRO A 136 16.41 -12.57 26.60
CA PRO A 136 17.35 -12.40 27.71
C PRO A 136 18.14 -13.66 28.07
N LYS A 137 17.73 -14.85 27.59
CA LYS A 137 18.41 -16.12 27.85
C LYS A 137 19.36 -16.54 26.73
N GLY A 138 19.30 -15.88 25.57
CA GLY A 138 20.12 -16.17 24.39
C GLY A 138 19.93 -17.57 23.81
N LYS A 139 18.74 -18.19 24.02
CA LYS A 139 18.41 -19.56 23.56
C LYS A 139 17.67 -19.61 22.22
N GLY A 140 17.40 -18.46 21.61
CA GLY A 140 16.61 -18.34 20.37
C GLY A 140 15.09 -18.33 20.61
N ASN A 141 14.65 -18.20 21.86
CA ASN A 141 13.24 -18.19 22.23
C ASN A 141 12.74 -16.76 22.38
N TYR A 142 12.35 -16.17 21.25
CA TYR A 142 11.83 -14.81 21.19
C TYR A 142 10.37 -14.74 21.64
N LYS A 143 10.04 -13.74 22.46
CA LYS A 143 8.65 -13.37 22.81
C LYS A 143 8.08 -12.37 21.80
N GLU A 144 6.88 -11.85 22.07
CA GLU A 144 6.31 -10.71 21.34
C GLU A 144 7.34 -9.57 21.17
N PRO A 145 7.41 -8.98 19.97
CA PRO A 145 8.36 -7.92 19.69
C PRO A 145 7.94 -6.59 20.31
N GLU A 146 8.92 -5.76 20.58
CA GLU A 146 8.74 -4.34 20.77
C GLU A 146 8.66 -3.67 19.40
N ALA A 147 7.66 -2.83 19.17
CA ALA A 147 7.43 -2.19 17.88
C ALA A 147 7.91 -0.73 17.88
N PHE A 148 8.77 -0.42 16.93
CA PHE A 148 9.08 0.95 16.53
C PHE A 148 8.18 1.37 15.38
N THR A 149 7.84 2.65 15.29
CA THR A 149 7.06 3.17 14.16
C THR A 149 7.68 4.43 13.58
N VAL A 150 7.81 4.49 12.26
CA VAL A 150 8.24 5.68 11.51
C VAL A 150 7.14 6.07 10.53
N ASP A 151 6.80 7.36 10.44
CA ASP A 151 5.92 7.84 9.37
C ASP A 151 6.73 8.10 8.10
N VAL A 152 6.40 7.43 6.99
CA VAL A 152 6.97 7.75 5.67
C VAL A 152 6.03 8.69 4.94
N ARG A 153 6.50 9.90 4.62
CA ARG A 153 5.73 11.01 4.03
C ARG A 153 6.13 11.23 2.58
N GLY A 154 5.26 11.88 1.80
CA GLY A 154 5.52 12.18 0.39
C GLY A 154 6.74 13.10 0.21
N GLY A 155 7.47 12.88 -0.88
CA GLY A 155 8.59 13.70 -1.32
C GLY A 155 8.19 15.11 -1.75
N PRO A 156 9.17 15.94 -2.19
CA PRO A 156 8.87 17.25 -2.76
C PRO A 156 7.84 17.16 -3.88
N LEU A 157 6.94 18.15 -3.95
CA LEU A 157 5.93 18.27 -4.99
C LEU A 157 6.60 18.21 -6.37
N HIS A 158 6.19 17.24 -7.18
CA HIS A 158 6.74 16.98 -8.49
C HIS A 158 5.70 17.09 -9.61
N SER A 159 4.46 16.67 -9.35
CA SER A 159 3.41 16.67 -10.37
C SER A 159 2.01 16.88 -9.78
N LEU A 160 1.08 17.32 -10.62
CA LEU A 160 -0.34 17.44 -10.28
C LEU A 160 -1.15 16.47 -11.14
N ARG A 161 -2.12 15.79 -10.53
CA ARG A 161 -3.05 14.90 -11.24
C ARG A 161 -4.49 15.29 -10.92
N VAL A 162 -5.32 15.32 -11.95
CA VAL A 162 -6.77 15.53 -11.80
C VAL A 162 -7.49 14.25 -12.17
N ILE A 163 -8.24 13.72 -11.20
CA ILE A 163 -9.16 12.61 -11.39
C ILE A 163 -10.56 13.19 -11.55
N ALA A 164 -11.17 12.89 -12.69
CA ALA A 164 -12.49 13.37 -13.07
C ALA A 164 -13.27 12.22 -13.75
N PRO A 165 -14.61 12.28 -13.78
CA PRO A 165 -15.41 11.32 -14.52
C PRO A 165 -15.03 11.32 -16.01
N SER A 166 -15.04 10.15 -16.65
CA SER A 166 -14.80 10.07 -18.11
C SER A 166 -16.00 10.54 -18.92
N VAL A 167 -17.20 10.38 -18.36
CA VAL A 167 -18.47 10.71 -18.99
C VAL A 167 -19.36 11.46 -18.00
N VAL A 168 -20.03 12.49 -18.49
CA VAL A 168 -21.03 13.26 -17.74
C VAL A 168 -22.14 13.67 -18.70
N SER A 169 -23.30 14.02 -18.15
CA SER A 169 -24.42 14.58 -18.90
C SER A 169 -24.43 16.10 -18.75
N LYS A 170 -24.99 16.81 -19.73
CA LYS A 170 -25.16 18.26 -19.68
C LYS A 170 -25.90 18.67 -18.40
N ASN A 171 -25.37 19.69 -17.72
CA ASN A 171 -25.84 20.19 -16.41
C ASN A 171 -25.76 19.20 -15.24
N GLN A 172 -25.25 17.98 -15.45
CA GLN A 172 -24.99 17.04 -14.36
C GLN A 172 -23.85 17.58 -13.49
N ARG A 173 -24.09 17.58 -12.18
CA ARG A 173 -23.05 17.92 -11.20
C ARG A 173 -22.12 16.74 -11.01
N PHE A 174 -20.83 17.03 -10.96
CA PHE A 174 -19.82 16.05 -10.64
C PHE A 174 -18.70 16.68 -9.82
N ASP A 175 -17.97 15.82 -9.13
CA ASP A 175 -16.83 16.18 -8.31
C ASP A 175 -15.55 15.74 -9.01
N ILE A 176 -14.45 16.41 -8.68
CA ILE A 176 -13.11 16.02 -9.12
C ILE A 176 -12.17 15.95 -7.93
N ILE A 177 -11.12 15.14 -8.06
CA ILE A 177 -10.03 15.09 -7.10
C ILE A 177 -8.77 15.65 -7.74
N VAL A 178 -8.20 16.68 -7.13
CA VAL A 178 -6.88 17.22 -7.46
C VAL A 178 -5.86 16.61 -6.49
N ARG A 179 -4.83 15.98 -7.05
CA ARG A 179 -3.77 15.30 -6.31
C ARG A 179 -2.46 16.03 -6.51
N PHE A 180 -1.73 16.18 -5.43
CA PHE A 180 -0.40 16.76 -5.37
C PHE A 180 0.57 15.61 -5.13
N GLU A 181 1.37 15.28 -6.15
CA GLU A 181 2.14 14.06 -6.21
C GLU A 181 3.65 14.33 -6.14
N ASP A 182 4.38 13.54 -5.36
CA ASP A 182 5.85 13.46 -5.46
C ASP A 182 6.29 12.70 -6.71
N CYS A 183 7.60 12.53 -6.91
CA CYS A 183 8.14 11.85 -8.08
C CYS A 183 7.80 10.35 -8.16
N TYR A 184 7.33 9.76 -7.06
CA TYR A 184 6.85 8.38 -6.99
C TYR A 184 5.32 8.29 -7.09
N GLY A 185 4.59 9.41 -7.23
CA GLY A 185 3.13 9.41 -7.27
C GLY A 185 2.46 9.32 -5.90
N ASN A 186 3.19 9.53 -4.80
CA ASN A 186 2.60 9.64 -3.47
C ASN A 186 1.95 11.00 -3.26
N LEU A 187 0.87 11.05 -2.49
CA LEU A 187 0.31 12.30 -2.01
C LEU A 187 1.34 13.07 -1.17
N THR A 188 1.48 14.37 -1.44
CA THR A 188 2.44 15.22 -0.73
C THR A 188 1.91 16.62 -0.46
N SER A 189 2.29 17.13 0.71
CA SER A 189 2.16 18.53 1.11
C SER A 189 3.49 19.29 1.11
N ASN A 190 4.59 18.61 0.75
CA ASN A 190 5.93 19.18 0.67
C ASN A 190 6.07 20.02 -0.61
N ALA A 191 5.43 21.18 -0.62
CA ALA A 191 5.52 22.16 -1.68
C ALA A 191 6.19 23.44 -1.16
N PRO A 192 6.87 24.22 -2.02
CA PRO A 192 7.43 25.51 -1.59
C PRO A 192 6.33 26.44 -1.06
N GLU A 193 6.67 27.28 -0.09
CA GLU A 193 5.74 28.23 0.51
C GLU A 193 5.12 29.15 -0.55
N GLY A 194 3.80 29.37 -0.48
CA GLY A 194 3.07 30.17 -1.45
C GLY A 194 2.70 29.46 -2.75
N THR A 195 2.96 28.14 -2.88
CA THR A 195 2.47 27.35 -4.02
C THR A 195 0.96 27.49 -4.17
N LEU A 196 0.54 27.98 -5.33
CA LEU A 196 -0.86 28.25 -5.66
C LEU A 196 -1.17 27.69 -7.05
N ILE A 197 -2.22 26.88 -7.14
CA ILE A 197 -2.65 26.23 -8.37
C ILE A 197 -3.94 26.87 -8.88
N GLU A 198 -3.96 27.23 -10.16
CA GLU A 198 -5.15 27.71 -10.85
C GLU A 198 -5.80 26.57 -11.65
N LEU A 199 -7.06 26.28 -11.37
CA LEU A 199 -7.86 25.33 -12.14
C LEU A 199 -8.73 26.07 -13.16
N SER A 200 -8.69 25.59 -14.41
CA SER A 200 -9.47 26.04 -15.55
C SER A 200 -9.86 24.84 -16.43
N TYR A 201 -10.59 25.06 -17.52
CA TYR A 201 -10.89 24.04 -18.52
C TYR A 201 -11.11 24.66 -19.90
N ASN A 202 -11.00 23.85 -20.95
CA ASN A 202 -11.24 24.30 -22.32
C ASN A 202 -12.71 24.70 -22.50
N GLN A 203 -12.98 25.85 -23.13
CA GLN A 203 -14.34 26.46 -23.23
C GLN A 203 -14.87 27.06 -21.91
N LEU A 204 -13.97 27.61 -21.10
CA LEU A 204 -14.33 28.33 -19.87
C LEU A 204 -15.44 29.36 -20.14
N ARG A 205 -16.51 29.33 -19.33
CA ARG A 205 -17.16 30.60 -18.95
C ARG A 205 -16.21 31.32 -18.00
N GLU A 206 -16.06 32.62 -18.12
CA GLU A 206 -15.13 33.49 -17.36
C GLU A 206 -15.19 33.37 -15.81
N ASN A 207 -16.14 32.60 -15.28
CA ASN A 207 -16.58 32.64 -13.89
C ASN A 207 -16.00 31.51 -13.00
N LEU A 208 -15.24 30.56 -13.56
CA LEU A 208 -14.67 29.44 -12.79
C LEU A 208 -13.15 29.58 -12.67
N ASN A 209 -12.71 30.38 -11.71
CA ASN A 209 -11.31 30.56 -11.35
C ASN A 209 -11.08 30.07 -9.93
N TRP A 210 -10.77 28.78 -9.79
CA TRP A 210 -10.39 28.24 -8.49
C TRP A 210 -8.89 28.45 -8.28
N LYS A 211 -8.55 28.97 -7.10
CA LYS A 211 -7.18 29.09 -6.61
C LYS A 211 -7.01 28.12 -5.44
N LEU A 212 -6.15 27.13 -5.62
CA LEU A 212 -6.00 26.00 -4.72
C LEU A 212 -4.62 26.06 -4.05
N PHE A 213 -4.60 26.02 -2.72
CA PHE A 213 -3.39 25.83 -1.95
C PHE A 213 -3.08 24.33 -1.83
N VAL A 214 -1.81 23.96 -1.69
CA VAL A 214 -1.44 22.56 -1.42
C VAL A 214 -1.86 22.21 0.02
N PRO A 215 -2.80 21.28 0.25
CA PRO A 215 -3.26 20.94 1.60
C PRO A 215 -2.30 19.96 2.27
N GLU A 216 -2.35 19.86 3.59
CA GLU A 216 -1.53 18.89 4.36
C GLU A 216 -1.74 17.44 3.94
N THR A 217 -2.95 17.10 3.47
CA THR A 217 -3.33 15.77 2.98
C THR A 217 -2.77 15.44 1.60
N GLY A 218 -2.27 16.43 0.84
CA GLY A 218 -1.79 16.25 -0.53
C GLY A 218 -2.89 16.04 -1.58
N PHE A 219 -4.18 16.19 -1.24
CA PHE A 219 -5.27 16.14 -2.21
C PHE A 219 -6.44 17.07 -1.84
N ILE A 220 -7.21 17.50 -2.84
CA ILE A 220 -8.41 18.31 -2.70
C ILE A 220 -9.56 17.69 -3.49
N ALA A 221 -10.72 17.55 -2.86
CA ALA A 221 -11.98 17.30 -3.54
C ALA A 221 -12.67 18.62 -3.91
N LEU A 222 -12.96 18.82 -5.19
CA LEU A 222 -13.65 20.00 -5.70
C LEU A 222 -15.04 19.62 -6.16
N PRO A 223 -16.09 20.06 -5.46
CA PRO A 223 -17.43 19.58 -5.74
C PRO A 223 -18.18 20.43 -6.76
N ASN A 224 -19.26 19.86 -7.29
CA ASN A 224 -20.32 20.58 -8.02
C ASN A 224 -19.88 21.27 -9.34
N LEU A 225 -18.87 20.73 -10.02
CA LEU A 225 -18.55 21.11 -11.39
C LEU A 225 -19.64 20.61 -12.35
N TYR A 226 -19.79 21.27 -13.50
CA TYR A 226 -20.75 20.90 -14.53
C TYR A 226 -20.38 21.55 -15.87
N PHE A 227 -20.84 20.94 -16.96
CA PHE A 227 -20.74 21.51 -18.30
C PHE A 227 -22.13 21.87 -18.81
N ASN A 228 -22.25 23.05 -19.45
CA ASN A 228 -23.52 23.55 -19.99
C ASN A 228 -23.79 23.03 -21.40
N ASP A 229 -22.77 22.54 -22.09
CA ASP A 229 -22.84 22.15 -23.49
C ASP A 229 -22.24 20.75 -23.67
N ALA A 230 -22.82 19.97 -24.58
CA ALA A 230 -22.24 18.68 -24.95
C ALA A 230 -20.90 18.92 -25.68
N GLY A 231 -19.91 18.10 -25.38
CA GLY A 231 -18.55 18.37 -25.85
C GLY A 231 -17.51 17.44 -25.28
N LEU A 232 -16.25 17.70 -25.64
CA LEU A 232 -15.09 17.04 -25.06
C LEU A 232 -14.30 18.07 -24.27
N TYR A 233 -14.15 17.83 -22.97
CA TYR A 233 -13.52 18.74 -22.04
C TYR A 233 -12.22 18.15 -21.50
N ARG A 234 -11.30 19.03 -21.12
CA ARG A 234 -10.14 18.72 -20.28
C ARG A 234 -10.00 19.82 -19.26
N LEU A 235 -9.80 19.41 -18.02
CA LEU A 235 -9.46 20.31 -16.93
C LEU A 235 -7.96 20.60 -17.01
N ARG A 236 -7.58 21.85 -16.74
CA ARG A 236 -6.22 22.36 -16.80
C ARG A 236 -5.86 22.96 -15.43
N LEU A 237 -4.78 22.47 -14.85
CA LEU A 237 -4.14 23.04 -13.67
C LEU A 237 -2.90 23.80 -14.10
N VAL A 238 -2.68 24.98 -13.51
CA VAL A 238 -1.46 25.78 -13.71
C VAL A 238 -0.84 26.06 -12.35
N ASN A 239 0.41 25.65 -12.15
CA ASN A 239 1.19 26.10 -11.00
C ASN A 239 1.65 27.54 -11.26
N THR A 240 1.19 28.47 -10.42
CA THR A 240 1.44 29.90 -10.65
C THR A 240 2.90 30.31 -10.43
N MET A 241 3.71 29.50 -9.73
CA MET A 241 5.11 29.81 -9.46
C MET A 241 6.04 29.44 -10.61
N ASP A 242 5.98 28.19 -11.08
CA ASP A 242 6.85 27.67 -12.14
C ASP A 242 6.20 27.67 -13.53
N LYS A 243 4.91 28.02 -13.62
CA LYS A 243 4.09 28.04 -14.84
C LYS A 243 3.88 26.68 -15.51
N GLN A 244 4.15 25.58 -14.82
CA GLN A 244 3.88 24.24 -15.35
C GLN A 244 2.37 23.98 -15.44
N GLU A 245 1.99 23.25 -16.49
CA GLU A 245 0.60 22.94 -16.79
C GLU A 245 0.34 21.43 -16.74
N TYR A 246 -0.80 21.07 -16.17
CA TYR A 246 -1.25 19.69 -16.03
C TYR A 246 -2.67 19.57 -16.52
N TYR A 247 -3.02 18.43 -17.11
CA TYR A 247 -4.32 18.23 -17.72
C TYR A 247 -4.97 16.93 -17.26
N SER A 248 -6.28 16.95 -17.05
CA SER A 248 -7.05 15.74 -16.82
C SER A 248 -7.05 14.82 -18.06
N ALA A 249 -7.49 13.58 -17.86
CA ALA A 249 -8.03 12.76 -18.93
C ALA A 249 -9.23 13.47 -19.61
N PRO A 250 -9.56 13.13 -20.86
CA PRO A 250 -10.72 13.71 -21.54
C PRO A 250 -12.03 13.35 -20.84
N ILE A 251 -12.92 14.33 -20.72
CA ILE A 251 -14.27 14.18 -20.16
C ILE A 251 -15.27 14.40 -21.28
N LYS A 252 -16.07 13.38 -21.61
CA LYS A 252 -17.12 13.46 -22.61
C LYS A 252 -18.42 13.93 -21.95
N CYS A 253 -18.86 15.14 -22.28
CA CYS A 253 -20.20 15.62 -21.93
C CYS A 253 -21.20 15.23 -23.03
N PHE A 254 -22.24 14.49 -22.66
CA PHE A 254 -23.34 14.11 -23.54
C PHE A 254 -24.52 15.08 -23.41
N GLU A 255 -25.31 15.21 -24.48
CA GLU A 255 -26.50 16.08 -24.47
C GLU A 255 -27.61 15.53 -23.59
N ASN A 256 -27.76 14.20 -23.55
CA ASN A 256 -28.75 13.48 -22.77
C ASN A 256 -28.08 12.67 -21.66
N ASP A 257 -28.88 12.22 -20.70
CA ASP A 257 -28.42 11.34 -19.63
C ASP A 257 -27.80 10.05 -20.17
N VAL A 258 -26.62 9.71 -19.65
CA VAL A 258 -25.90 8.48 -19.96
C VAL A 258 -25.57 7.70 -18.69
N PRO A 259 -25.42 6.36 -18.77
CA PRO A 259 -24.88 5.60 -17.66
C PRO A 259 -23.50 6.13 -17.22
N GLY A 260 -23.28 6.17 -15.92
CA GLY A 260 -21.98 6.53 -15.36
C GLY A 260 -20.90 5.53 -15.74
N LEU A 261 -19.67 6.02 -15.92
CA LEU A 261 -18.48 5.19 -16.07
C LEU A 261 -17.65 5.29 -14.80
N PHE A 262 -17.43 4.14 -14.16
CA PHE A 262 -16.70 4.02 -12.91
C PHE A 262 -15.35 3.32 -13.14
N TRP A 263 -14.35 3.77 -12.41
CA TRP A 263 -12.98 3.26 -12.42
C TRP A 263 -12.67 2.61 -11.08
N GLY A 264 -11.97 1.48 -11.16
CA GLY A 264 -11.64 0.69 -10.00
C GLY A 264 -10.92 -0.58 -10.42
N THR A 265 -10.72 -1.46 -9.46
CA THR A 265 -10.10 -2.77 -9.68
C THR A 265 -10.89 -3.84 -8.95
N PHE A 266 -11.03 -5.01 -9.56
CA PHE A 266 -11.53 -6.22 -8.89
C PHE A 266 -10.41 -7.13 -8.41
N HIS A 267 -9.18 -6.89 -8.84
CA HIS A 267 -7.96 -7.59 -8.45
C HIS A 267 -7.09 -6.58 -7.68
N GLY A 268 -7.53 -6.29 -6.46
CA GLY A 268 -7.13 -5.15 -5.64
C GLY A 268 -5.78 -5.32 -4.95
N GLU A 269 -4.73 -5.45 -5.74
CA GLU A 269 -3.37 -5.66 -5.26
C GLU A 269 -2.44 -4.72 -6.00
N SER A 270 -1.35 -4.34 -5.33
CA SER A 270 -0.35 -3.47 -5.94
C SER A 270 1.03 -3.77 -5.38
N THR A 271 2.04 -3.19 -6.01
CA THR A 271 3.40 -3.22 -5.46
C THR A 271 3.48 -2.57 -4.07
N ARG A 272 2.55 -1.69 -3.67
CA ARG A 272 2.60 -0.94 -2.40
C ARG A 272 1.79 -1.53 -1.27
N VAL A 273 0.67 -2.16 -1.61
CA VAL A 273 -0.34 -2.63 -0.66
C VAL A 273 -0.83 -4.01 -1.06
N ASP A 274 -1.00 -4.86 -0.05
CA ASP A 274 -1.44 -6.24 -0.16
C ASP A 274 -2.78 -6.42 0.55
N SER A 275 -3.73 -7.08 -0.12
CA SER A 275 -5.11 -7.18 0.38
C SER A 275 -5.27 -8.15 1.56
N ALA A 276 -4.30 -9.04 1.79
CA ALA A 276 -4.27 -9.99 2.89
C ALA A 276 -3.47 -9.48 4.10
N GLU A 277 -2.32 -8.82 3.88
CA GLU A 277 -1.45 -8.38 4.98
C GLU A 277 -2.00 -7.17 5.74
N ASN A 278 -2.56 -6.19 5.03
CA ASN A 278 -3.11 -4.98 5.65
C ASN A 278 -4.24 -4.38 4.81
N ILE A 279 -5.42 -5.00 4.92
CA ILE A 279 -6.61 -4.61 4.18
C ILE A 279 -7.04 -3.16 4.42
N GLU A 280 -6.92 -2.62 5.64
CA GLU A 280 -7.29 -1.23 5.92
C GLU A 280 -6.41 -0.26 5.12
N THR A 281 -5.10 -0.53 5.06
CA THR A 281 -4.17 0.29 4.28
C THR A 281 -4.45 0.17 2.79
N ALA A 282 -4.77 -1.04 2.29
CA ALA A 282 -5.15 -1.22 0.89
C ALA A 282 -6.44 -0.43 0.54
N LEU A 283 -7.48 -0.52 1.38
CA LEU A 283 -8.74 0.20 1.17
C LEU A 283 -8.53 1.72 1.17
N ARG A 284 -7.77 2.26 2.13
CA ARG A 284 -7.40 3.68 2.16
C ARG A 284 -6.60 4.08 0.93
N HIS A 285 -5.66 3.25 0.50
CA HIS A 285 -4.87 3.52 -0.70
C HIS A 285 -5.76 3.64 -1.95
N PHE A 286 -6.65 2.69 -2.20
CA PHE A 286 -7.50 2.76 -3.40
C PHE A 286 -8.58 3.85 -3.32
N ARG A 287 -9.19 4.07 -2.15
CA ARG A 287 -10.22 5.12 -1.96
C ARG A 287 -9.64 6.52 -1.92
N ASP A 288 -8.64 6.74 -1.07
CA ASP A 288 -8.14 8.07 -0.71
C ASP A 288 -6.91 8.42 -1.58
N ASP A 289 -5.95 7.50 -1.72
CA ASP A 289 -4.73 7.74 -2.50
C ASP A 289 -4.86 7.44 -3.99
N GLN A 290 -5.91 6.80 -4.49
CA GLN A 290 -6.10 6.61 -5.94
C GLN A 290 -7.44 7.17 -6.41
N ALA A 291 -8.33 7.55 -5.50
CA ALA A 291 -9.68 8.02 -5.79
C ALA A 291 -10.46 7.09 -6.75
N MET A 292 -10.26 5.77 -6.58
CA MET A 292 -11.07 4.78 -7.29
C MET A 292 -12.51 4.82 -6.77
N GLN A 293 -13.47 4.48 -7.62
CA GLN A 293 -14.89 4.38 -7.24
C GLN A 293 -15.29 2.96 -6.83
N PHE A 294 -14.49 1.95 -7.15
CA PHE A 294 -14.68 0.62 -6.60
C PHE A 294 -13.37 -0.16 -6.41
N TYR A 295 -13.41 -1.15 -5.53
CA TYR A 295 -12.28 -1.99 -5.17
C TYR A 295 -12.74 -3.41 -4.82
N GLY A 296 -12.06 -4.44 -5.32
CA GLY A 296 -12.24 -5.83 -4.93
C GLY A 296 -10.96 -6.42 -4.35
N THR A 297 -11.02 -7.07 -3.19
CA THR A 297 -9.86 -7.77 -2.61
C THR A 297 -9.45 -8.96 -3.46
N SER A 298 -8.25 -9.51 -3.29
CA SER A 298 -7.75 -10.61 -4.11
C SER A 298 -6.79 -11.52 -3.34
N CYS A 299 -7.19 -11.85 -2.12
CA CYS A 299 -6.48 -12.78 -1.24
C CYS A 299 -6.38 -14.17 -1.88
N PHE A 300 -5.40 -14.97 -1.49
CA PHE A 300 -5.32 -16.37 -1.93
C PHE A 300 -6.35 -17.25 -1.19
N ASP A 301 -6.82 -18.31 -1.85
CA ASP A 301 -7.83 -19.22 -1.28
C ASP A 301 -7.25 -20.31 -0.36
N THR A 302 -5.94 -20.29 -0.08
CA THR A 302 -5.25 -21.29 0.75
C THR A 302 -5.40 -20.97 2.24
N ASP A 303 -5.35 -22.00 3.10
CA ASP A 303 -5.45 -21.80 4.55
C ASP A 303 -4.19 -21.15 5.11
N GLU A 304 -3.04 -21.38 4.45
CA GLU A 304 -1.75 -20.84 4.84
C GLU A 304 -1.68 -19.31 4.64
N GLU A 305 -2.20 -18.82 3.50
CA GLU A 305 -2.19 -17.39 3.15
C GLU A 305 -3.40 -16.66 3.72
N THR A 306 -4.58 -17.29 3.69
CA THR A 306 -5.82 -16.66 4.17
C THR A 306 -6.63 -17.61 5.06
N PRO A 307 -6.26 -17.69 6.35
CA PRO A 307 -7.06 -18.37 7.36
C PRO A 307 -8.48 -17.79 7.47
N ASN A 308 -9.44 -18.58 7.94
CA ASN A 308 -10.84 -18.15 8.05
C ASN A 308 -11.05 -16.90 8.91
N ASP A 309 -10.27 -16.71 9.96
CA ASP A 309 -10.39 -15.52 10.82
C ASP A 309 -9.82 -14.26 10.15
N LEU A 310 -8.77 -14.40 9.32
CA LEU A 310 -8.28 -13.33 8.47
C LEU A 310 -9.32 -12.96 7.41
N TRP A 311 -9.94 -13.95 6.74
CA TRP A 311 -11.03 -13.68 5.79
C TRP A 311 -12.20 -12.93 6.43
N LYS A 312 -12.62 -13.29 7.65
CA LYS A 312 -13.66 -12.56 8.38
C LYS A 312 -13.25 -11.12 8.65
N LEU A 313 -12.01 -10.88 9.07
CA LEU A 313 -11.48 -9.54 9.30
C LEU A 313 -11.51 -8.70 8.02
N ILE A 314 -11.06 -9.28 6.90
CA ILE A 314 -11.08 -8.63 5.58
C ILE A 314 -12.50 -8.28 5.16
N CYS A 315 -13.44 -9.23 5.25
CA CYS A 315 -14.85 -8.99 4.94
C CYS A 315 -15.46 -7.88 5.80
N ASN A 316 -15.11 -7.81 7.10
CA ASN A 316 -15.59 -6.75 7.98
C ASN A 316 -15.08 -5.38 7.52
N HIS A 317 -13.77 -5.26 7.26
CA HIS A 317 -13.20 -4.00 6.78
C HIS A 317 -13.74 -3.59 5.40
N VAL A 318 -13.92 -4.54 4.49
CA VAL A 318 -14.58 -4.31 3.20
C VAL A 318 -15.97 -3.73 3.43
N ALA A 319 -16.82 -4.38 4.24
CA ALA A 319 -18.17 -3.88 4.52
C ALA A 319 -18.17 -2.50 5.20
N GLU A 320 -17.23 -2.23 6.13
CA GLU A 320 -17.12 -0.94 6.83
C GLU A 320 -16.65 0.21 5.94
N PHE A 321 -15.82 -0.06 4.94
CA PHE A 321 -15.31 0.94 4.00
C PHE A 321 -16.22 1.17 2.79
N ASN A 322 -17.25 0.33 2.62
CA ASN A 322 -18.22 0.50 1.55
C ASN A 322 -19.01 1.79 1.76
N GLU A 323 -18.87 2.73 0.83
CA GLU A 323 -19.59 3.99 0.81
C GLU A 323 -20.39 4.04 -0.50
N GLU A 324 -21.70 3.80 -0.40
CA GLU A 324 -22.61 3.88 -1.56
C GLU A 324 -22.42 5.22 -2.30
N ASP A 325 -22.49 5.17 -3.62
CA ASP A 325 -22.29 6.30 -4.54
C ASP A 325 -20.90 6.98 -4.52
N ARG A 326 -19.95 6.50 -3.71
CA ARG A 326 -18.59 7.06 -3.61
C ARG A 326 -17.48 6.03 -3.80
N PHE A 327 -17.51 4.94 -3.04
CA PHE A 327 -16.48 3.90 -3.05
C PHE A 327 -17.09 2.54 -2.70
N VAL A 328 -17.38 1.74 -3.73
CA VAL A 328 -18.00 0.42 -3.55
C VAL A 328 -16.93 -0.66 -3.43
N THR A 329 -17.01 -1.44 -2.37
CA THR A 329 -16.00 -2.48 -2.08
C THR A 329 -16.57 -3.87 -2.22
N TYR A 330 -15.77 -4.82 -2.72
CA TYR A 330 -16.18 -6.20 -2.96
C TYR A 330 -15.22 -7.20 -2.30
N PRO A 331 -15.72 -8.17 -1.52
CA PRO A 331 -14.90 -9.29 -1.08
C PRO A 331 -14.57 -10.18 -2.29
N GLY A 332 -13.29 -10.21 -2.67
CA GLY A 332 -12.77 -11.09 -3.72
C GLY A 332 -11.54 -11.88 -3.30
N PHE A 333 -11.22 -12.91 -4.07
CA PHE A 333 -10.11 -13.83 -3.84
C PHE A 333 -9.68 -14.55 -5.11
N GLN A 334 -8.42 -14.96 -5.15
CA GLN A 334 -7.83 -15.75 -6.20
C GLN A 334 -8.08 -17.23 -5.94
N TRP A 335 -8.86 -17.85 -6.82
CA TRP A 335 -9.16 -19.27 -6.82
C TRP A 335 -8.42 -19.97 -7.96
N GLN A 336 -7.75 -21.08 -7.66
CA GLN A 336 -7.00 -21.83 -8.66
C GLN A 336 -7.66 -23.19 -8.97
N GLY A 337 -8.05 -23.37 -10.22
CA GLY A 337 -8.58 -24.62 -10.75
C GLY A 337 -7.54 -25.44 -11.52
N ALA A 338 -8.03 -26.44 -12.24
CA ALA A 338 -7.20 -27.27 -13.10
C ALA A 338 -6.53 -26.45 -14.21
N LYS A 339 -5.21 -26.56 -14.32
CA LYS A 339 -4.39 -25.90 -15.36
C LYS A 339 -4.86 -26.29 -16.76
N GLY A 340 -5.04 -25.32 -17.65
CA GLY A 340 -5.52 -25.51 -19.03
C GLY A 340 -7.02 -25.34 -19.17
N SER A 341 -7.80 -26.07 -18.35
CA SER A 341 -9.26 -26.06 -18.45
C SER A 341 -9.93 -25.00 -17.59
N GLU A 342 -9.45 -24.77 -16.36
CA GLU A 342 -10.01 -23.77 -15.45
C GLU A 342 -9.01 -22.64 -15.21
N GLY A 343 -7.74 -22.93 -14.92
CA GLY A 343 -6.74 -21.89 -14.64
C GLY A 343 -7.05 -21.10 -13.37
N MET A 344 -6.61 -19.83 -13.30
CA MET A 344 -6.89 -18.94 -12.17
C MET A 344 -8.17 -18.11 -12.41
N ARG A 345 -8.97 -17.93 -11.37
CA ARG A 345 -10.08 -16.97 -11.32
C ARG A 345 -9.92 -16.00 -10.17
N GLN A 346 -10.00 -14.72 -10.47
CA GLN A 346 -10.36 -13.73 -9.47
C GLN A 346 -11.87 -13.80 -9.26
N ILE A 347 -12.30 -14.41 -8.16
CA ILE A 347 -13.71 -14.53 -7.77
C ILE A 347 -14.09 -13.30 -6.96
N VAL A 348 -15.21 -12.66 -7.32
CA VAL A 348 -15.70 -11.45 -6.65
C VAL A 348 -17.12 -11.71 -6.16
N HIS A 349 -17.33 -11.65 -4.85
CA HIS A 349 -18.66 -11.69 -4.26
C HIS A 349 -19.34 -10.33 -4.44
N LEU A 350 -20.59 -10.35 -4.91
CA LEU A 350 -21.41 -9.14 -5.10
C LEU A 350 -22.25 -8.80 -3.87
N LYS A 351 -22.04 -9.53 -2.77
CA LYS A 351 -22.76 -9.39 -1.49
C LYS A 351 -21.80 -9.65 -0.35
N ASP A 352 -22.05 -9.02 0.79
CA ASP A 352 -21.23 -9.18 1.99
C ASP A 352 -21.47 -10.51 2.72
N GLY A 353 -20.57 -10.82 3.65
CA GLY A 353 -20.69 -11.98 4.56
C GLY A 353 -20.58 -13.34 3.86
N LYS A 354 -20.02 -13.39 2.65
CA LYS A 354 -19.84 -14.64 1.90
C LYS A 354 -18.58 -15.38 2.32
N PRO A 355 -18.59 -16.72 2.26
CA PRO A 355 -17.41 -17.51 2.61
C PRO A 355 -16.33 -17.42 1.53
N LEU A 356 -15.08 -17.59 1.95
CA LEU A 356 -13.96 -17.89 1.06
C LEU A 356 -14.18 -19.27 0.44
N LEU A 357 -14.19 -19.37 -0.88
CA LEU A 357 -14.37 -20.65 -1.59
C LEU A 357 -13.00 -21.25 -1.86
N ARG A 358 -12.69 -22.38 -1.24
CA ARG A 358 -11.35 -22.99 -1.38
C ARG A 358 -11.33 -24.01 -2.51
N SER A 359 -10.27 -23.99 -3.30
CA SER A 359 -9.98 -24.97 -4.36
C SER A 359 -9.74 -26.38 -3.81
N LYS A 360 -9.32 -26.51 -2.55
CA LYS A 360 -9.18 -27.83 -1.88
C LYS A 360 -10.50 -28.41 -1.38
N ASP A 361 -11.56 -27.59 -1.24
CA ASP A 361 -12.83 -28.03 -0.69
C ASP A 361 -13.69 -28.75 -1.73
N ALA A 362 -14.25 -29.92 -1.39
CA ALA A 362 -15.04 -30.74 -2.31
C ALA A 362 -16.25 -30.02 -2.94
N LYS A 363 -16.76 -28.96 -2.30
CA LYS A 363 -17.89 -28.14 -2.77
C LYS A 363 -17.49 -27.06 -3.77
N SER A 364 -16.23 -26.63 -3.77
CA SER A 364 -15.72 -25.50 -4.57
C SER A 364 -14.44 -25.82 -5.35
N ASN A 365 -14.00 -27.08 -5.38
CA ASN A 365 -12.81 -27.50 -6.11
C ASN A 365 -12.94 -27.57 -7.64
N GLN A 366 -14.07 -27.11 -8.20
CA GLN A 366 -14.31 -26.99 -9.65
C GLN A 366 -15.25 -25.81 -9.92
N LEU A 367 -15.04 -25.06 -11.00
CA LEU A 367 -15.87 -23.93 -11.39
C LEU A 367 -17.32 -24.32 -11.60
N LYS A 368 -17.57 -25.48 -12.24
CA LYS A 368 -18.94 -25.99 -12.43
C LYS A 368 -19.70 -26.15 -11.13
N LYS A 369 -19.03 -26.52 -10.03
CA LYS A 369 -19.66 -26.64 -8.71
C LYS A 369 -19.97 -25.27 -8.13
N ILE A 370 -19.02 -24.33 -8.23
CA ILE A 370 -19.22 -22.94 -7.82
C ILE A 370 -20.41 -22.34 -8.58
N TYR A 371 -20.45 -22.46 -9.90
CA TYR A 371 -21.51 -21.90 -10.74
C TYR A 371 -22.87 -22.57 -10.54
N LYS A 372 -22.91 -23.81 -10.01
CA LYS A 372 -24.16 -24.46 -9.59
C LYS A 372 -24.68 -23.94 -8.25
N SER A 373 -23.78 -23.55 -7.34
CA SER A 373 -24.12 -23.09 -5.99
C SER A 373 -24.40 -21.59 -5.89
N TYR A 374 -23.88 -20.80 -6.81
CA TYR A 374 -24.00 -19.34 -6.82
C TYR A 374 -24.62 -18.88 -8.13
N THR A 375 -25.34 -17.75 -8.13
CA THR A 375 -25.84 -17.10 -9.35
C THR A 375 -24.92 -15.95 -9.79
N SER A 376 -25.11 -15.42 -11.00
CA SER A 376 -24.43 -14.22 -11.50
C SER A 376 -24.76 -12.95 -10.67
N LYS A 377 -25.79 -13.02 -9.82
CA LYS A 377 -26.13 -11.97 -8.83
C LYS A 377 -25.45 -12.17 -7.48
N ASP A 378 -24.78 -13.30 -7.26
CA ASP A 378 -24.08 -13.59 -6.01
C ASP A 378 -22.57 -13.41 -6.16
N LEU A 379 -22.00 -13.85 -7.28
CA LEU A 379 -20.59 -13.66 -7.62
C LEU A 379 -20.37 -13.58 -9.12
N ILE A 380 -19.26 -12.96 -9.50
CA ILE A 380 -18.64 -13.08 -10.82
C ILE A 380 -17.26 -13.72 -10.69
N ALA A 381 -16.77 -14.30 -11.78
CA ALA A 381 -15.44 -14.86 -11.88
C ALA A 381 -14.69 -14.15 -13.01
N ILE A 382 -13.43 -13.81 -12.81
CA ILE A 382 -12.62 -13.12 -13.81
C ILE A 382 -11.45 -14.05 -14.15
N PRO A 383 -11.37 -14.60 -15.37
CA PRO A 383 -10.19 -15.32 -15.82
C PRO A 383 -8.96 -14.42 -15.74
N SER A 384 -7.95 -14.89 -15.02
CA SER A 384 -6.77 -14.12 -14.65
C SER A 384 -5.50 -14.93 -14.87
N PHE A 385 -4.38 -14.24 -15.13
CA PHE A 385 -3.08 -14.84 -15.48
C PHE A 385 -3.17 -15.93 -16.58
N THR A 386 -4.07 -15.75 -17.56
CA THR A 386 -4.46 -16.81 -18.51
C THR A 386 -3.34 -17.26 -19.46
N MET A 387 -2.25 -16.49 -19.56
CA MET A 387 -1.03 -16.86 -20.29
C MET A 387 0.12 -17.31 -19.39
N ALA A 388 -0.02 -17.22 -18.06
CA ALA A 388 1.05 -17.55 -17.12
C ALA A 388 1.22 -19.07 -16.98
N LYS A 389 2.48 -19.52 -16.92
CA LYS A 389 2.81 -20.94 -16.75
C LYS A 389 2.33 -21.42 -15.37
N GLY A 390 1.32 -22.28 -15.36
CA GLY A 390 0.72 -22.81 -14.11
C GLY A 390 -0.73 -22.37 -13.92
N PHE A 391 -1.10 -21.23 -14.50
CA PHE A 391 -2.42 -20.62 -14.38
C PHE A 391 -3.18 -20.51 -15.71
N HIS A 392 -2.57 -21.00 -16.80
CA HIS A 392 -3.12 -20.84 -18.14
C HIS A 392 -4.52 -21.44 -18.30
N TYR A 393 -5.29 -20.81 -19.19
CA TYR A 393 -6.68 -21.16 -19.48
C TYR A 393 -6.96 -21.00 -20.98
N ASP A 394 -7.55 -22.02 -21.61
CA ASP A 394 -7.80 -22.08 -23.06
C ASP A 394 -9.15 -21.54 -23.52
N PHE A 395 -9.97 -21.02 -22.58
CA PHE A 395 -11.30 -20.47 -22.83
C PHE A 395 -12.34 -21.45 -23.38
N SER A 396 -12.07 -22.76 -23.39
CA SER A 396 -13.00 -23.78 -23.90
C SER A 396 -14.30 -23.88 -23.09
N GLU A 397 -14.24 -23.61 -21.79
CA GLU A 397 -15.39 -23.65 -20.86
C GLU A 397 -15.88 -22.25 -20.41
N HIS A 398 -15.63 -21.22 -21.22
CA HIS A 398 -15.98 -19.84 -20.86
C HIS A 398 -17.50 -19.63 -20.73
N SER A 399 -17.91 -18.88 -19.71
CA SER A 399 -19.31 -18.54 -19.49
C SER A 399 -19.50 -17.03 -19.39
N ALA A 400 -19.97 -16.38 -20.46
CA ALA A 400 -20.15 -14.92 -20.49
C ALA A 400 -21.10 -14.39 -19.39
N GLU A 401 -22.03 -15.22 -18.89
CA GLU A 401 -22.92 -14.85 -17.78
C GLU A 401 -22.17 -14.80 -16.43
N ARG A 402 -21.16 -15.65 -16.25
CA ARG A 402 -20.39 -15.77 -14.99
C ARG A 402 -19.06 -15.04 -15.03
N GLU A 403 -18.51 -14.91 -16.22
CA GLU A 403 -17.22 -14.33 -16.55
C GLU A 403 -17.41 -13.16 -17.51
N PRO A 404 -18.03 -12.05 -17.08
CA PRO A 404 -18.36 -10.94 -17.97
C PRO A 404 -17.14 -10.15 -18.44
N VAL A 405 -15.99 -10.33 -17.79
CA VAL A 405 -14.72 -9.65 -18.08
C VAL A 405 -13.55 -10.62 -17.91
N VAL A 406 -12.43 -10.31 -18.57
CA VAL A 406 -11.19 -11.08 -18.53
C VAL A 406 -10.04 -10.12 -18.21
N GLU A 407 -9.14 -10.53 -17.33
CA GLU A 407 -7.90 -9.80 -17.10
C GLU A 407 -6.92 -10.11 -18.23
N ILE A 408 -6.63 -9.09 -19.05
CA ILE A 408 -5.75 -9.20 -20.23
C ILE A 408 -4.29 -8.83 -19.93
N TYR A 409 -4.07 -8.12 -18.83
CA TYR A 409 -2.75 -7.70 -18.38
C TYR A 409 -2.79 -7.53 -16.86
N ASN A 410 -1.76 -8.04 -16.20
CA ASN A 410 -1.56 -7.86 -14.79
C ASN A 410 -0.14 -7.31 -14.62
N SER A 411 -0.01 -6.20 -13.89
CA SER A 411 1.26 -5.50 -13.67
C SER A 411 1.87 -5.82 -12.30
N TRP A 412 1.57 -6.99 -11.73
CA TRP A 412 2.35 -7.51 -10.63
C TRP A 412 3.68 -8.01 -11.18
N ASP A 413 4.72 -7.22 -10.98
CA ASP A 413 6.12 -7.66 -11.00
C ASP A 413 6.96 -6.69 -10.15
#